data_AF-A0AAJ0UM42-F1
#
_entry.id   AF-A0AAJ0UM42-F1
#
_cell.length_a   1.000
_cell.length_b   1.000
_cell.length_c   1.000
_cell.angle_alpha   90.00
_cell.angle_beta   90.00
_cell.angle_gamma   90.00
#
_symmetry.space_group_name_H-M   'P 1'
#
loop_
_entity.id
_entity.type
_entity.pdbx_description
1 polymer ?
#
loop_
_entity_poly.entity_id
_entity_poly.type
_entity_poly.pdbx_seq_one_letter_code
_entity_poly.pdbx_strand_id
1 'polypeptide(L)'
;MTIRSPIIVTVGHVDHGKTTLLDNIRGTAVAEGEPGLITQYISASYVPTPVINKHCGHLLEKMRISLKIPGLLFIDTPGHEAFTTLRKRGGAIADLAILVVDAQEGFKP
;
A
#
# COMPACT_ATOMS: atom_id res chain seq x y z
N MET A 1 -10.82 -11.89 22.04
CA MET A 1 -9.64 -11.96 21.17
C MET A 1 -9.46 -10.60 20.51
N THR A 2 -8.27 -10.01 20.62
CA THR A 2 -7.90 -8.78 19.94
C THR A 2 -7.43 -9.12 18.52
N ILE A 3 -8.05 -8.53 17.50
CA ILE A 3 -7.68 -8.74 16.09
C ILE A 3 -6.45 -7.86 15.82
N ARG A 4 -5.38 -8.43 15.23
CA ARG A 4 -4.21 -7.66 14.82
C ARG A 4 -4.49 -6.82 13.57
N SER A 5 -3.66 -5.81 13.31
CA SER A 5 -3.68 -5.10 12.04
C SER A 5 -3.34 -6.05 10.89
N PRO A 6 -4.11 -6.07 9.79
CA PRO A 6 -3.74 -6.77 8.59
C PRO A 6 -2.55 -6.08 7.91
N ILE A 7 -1.69 -6.89 7.31
CA ILE A 7 -0.54 -6.49 6.52
C ILE A 7 -0.97 -6.45 5.06
N ILE A 8 -0.87 -5.28 4.45
CA ILE A 8 -1.30 -5.02 3.08
C ILE A 8 -0.08 -4.68 2.24
N VAL A 9 0.14 -5.40 1.15
CA VAL A 9 1.23 -5.10 0.21
C VAL A 9 0.71 -4.37 -1.03
N THR A 10 1.41 -3.34 -1.49
CA THR A 10 1.15 -2.71 -2.81
C THR A 10 2.05 -3.36 -3.86
N VAL A 11 1.45 -3.82 -4.96
CA VAL A 11 2.12 -4.48 -6.07
C VAL A 11 1.65 -3.89 -7.41
N GLY A 12 2.41 -4.12 -8.48
CA GLY A 12 2.16 -3.52 -9.79
C GLY A 12 3.44 -3.28 -10.57
N HIS A 13 3.30 -2.93 -11.84
CA HIS A 13 4.43 -2.67 -12.73
C HIS A 13 5.23 -1.44 -12.29
N VAL A 14 6.44 -1.28 -12.83
CA VAL A 14 7.27 -0.07 -12.63
C VAL A 14 6.45 1.16 -13.05
N ASP A 15 6.61 2.26 -12.31
CA ASP A 15 5.97 3.57 -12.58
C ASP A 15 4.44 3.64 -12.59
N HIS A 16 3.73 2.55 -12.26
CA HIS A 16 2.26 2.56 -12.13
C HIS A 16 1.75 3.27 -10.85
N GLY A 17 2.60 4.02 -10.14
CA GLY A 17 2.16 4.88 -9.03
C GLY A 17 1.93 4.21 -7.67
N LYS A 18 2.50 3.03 -7.41
CA LYS A 18 2.40 2.32 -6.10
C LYS A 18 2.85 3.18 -4.91
N THR A 19 4.07 3.75 -5.02
CA THR A 19 4.68 4.57 -3.96
C THR A 19 3.93 5.88 -3.79
N THR A 20 3.57 6.53 -4.90
CA THR A 20 2.78 7.78 -4.90
C THR A 20 1.40 7.59 -4.27
N LEU A 21 0.74 6.44 -4.52
CA LEU A 21 -0.53 6.10 -3.86
C LEU A 21 -0.36 6.01 -2.34
N LEU A 22 0.68 5.33 -1.87
CA LEU A 22 0.95 5.24 -0.43
C LEU A 22 1.36 6.58 0.16
N ASP A 23 2.15 7.39 -0.54
CA ASP A 23 2.50 8.76 -0.16
C ASP A 23 1.27 9.64 0.06
N ASN A 24 0.29 9.57 -0.84
CA ASN A 24 -0.97 10.30 -0.69
C ASN A 24 -1.79 9.83 0.53
N ILE A 25 -1.75 8.54 0.86
CA ILE A 25 -2.41 8.00 2.06
C ILE A 25 -1.68 8.45 3.34
N ARG A 26 -0.34 8.56 3.29
CA ARG A 26 0.52 8.93 4.42
C ARG A 26 0.62 10.43 4.66
N GLY A 27 0.44 11.25 3.62
CA GLY A 27 0.82 12.66 3.63
C GLY A 27 2.34 12.87 3.57
N THR A 28 3.07 11.96 2.91
CA THR A 28 4.53 11.99 2.76
C THR A 28 4.93 12.12 1.29
N ALA A 29 6.22 12.36 1.00
CA ALA A 29 6.78 12.42 -0.35
C ALA A 29 8.02 11.50 -0.45
N VAL A 30 7.85 10.21 -0.16
CA VAL A 30 8.95 9.22 -0.17
C VAL A 30 9.46 8.99 -1.59
N ALA A 31 8.56 8.90 -2.59
CA ALA A 31 8.94 8.68 -3.98
C ALA A 31 9.91 9.75 -4.51
N GLU A 32 9.69 11.01 -4.13
CA GLU A 32 10.53 12.15 -4.56
C GLU A 32 11.93 12.13 -3.94
N GLY A 33 12.08 11.47 -2.78
CA GLY A 33 13.35 11.36 -2.06
C GLY A 33 14.21 10.16 -2.47
N GLU A 34 13.67 9.23 -3.26
CA GLU A 34 14.40 8.01 -3.66
C GLU A 34 15.18 8.20 -4.97
N PRO A 35 16.41 7.65 -5.08
CA PRO A 35 17.21 7.79 -6.30
C PRO A 35 16.48 7.20 -7.51
N GLY A 36 16.40 7.98 -8.59
CA GLY A 36 15.69 7.59 -9.80
C GLY A 36 14.16 7.68 -9.69
N LEU A 37 13.63 8.26 -8.61
CA LEU A 37 12.19 8.40 -8.35
C LEU A 37 11.44 7.06 -8.27
N ILE A 38 12.17 5.97 -8.03
CA ILE A 38 11.65 4.61 -7.90
C ILE A 38 11.99 4.04 -6.53
N THR A 39 11.06 3.28 -5.96
CA THR A 39 11.30 2.61 -4.69
C THR A 39 12.32 1.49 -4.81
N GLN A 40 13.32 1.54 -3.94
CA GLN A 40 14.43 0.56 -3.91
C GLN A 40 14.42 -0.28 -2.63
N TYR A 41 13.75 0.18 -1.58
CA TYR A 41 13.70 -0.48 -0.27
C TYR A 41 12.26 -0.87 0.11
N ILE A 42 12.12 -1.98 0.86
CA ILE A 42 10.82 -2.29 1.48
C ILE A 42 10.62 -1.32 2.65
N SER A 43 9.51 -0.60 2.62
CA SER A 43 9.09 0.31 3.69
C SER A 43 7.76 -0.12 4.26
N ALA A 44 7.53 0.13 5.54
CA ALA A 44 6.27 -0.17 6.21
C ALA A 44 5.61 1.12 6.71
N SER A 45 4.29 1.19 6.65
CA SER A 45 3.55 2.38 7.09
C SER A 45 2.25 1.98 7.78
N TYR A 46 2.10 2.43 9.02
CA TYR A 46 0.94 2.09 9.84
C TYR A 46 -0.12 3.19 9.76
N VAL A 47 -1.35 2.80 9.43
CA VAL A 47 -2.51 3.69 9.35
C VAL A 47 -3.52 3.29 10.42
N PRO A 48 -3.61 4.03 11.55
CA PRO A 48 -4.52 3.73 12.64
C PRO A 48 -5.99 3.88 12.23
N THR A 49 -6.89 3.08 12.84
CA THR A 49 -8.34 3.17 12.61
C THR A 49 -8.94 4.58 12.75
N PRO A 50 -8.51 5.44 13.70
CA PRO A 50 -8.97 6.83 13.75
C PRO A 50 -8.68 7.62 12.47
N VAL A 51 -7.53 7.39 11.81
CA VAL A 51 -7.17 8.05 10.54
C VAL A 51 -8.07 7.53 9.42
N ILE A 52 -8.31 6.22 9.38
CA ILE A 52 -9.20 5.60 8.40
C ILE A 52 -10.63 6.16 8.54
N ASN A 53 -11.13 6.27 9.77
CA ASN A 53 -12.46 6.84 10.02
C ASN A 53 -12.53 8.32 9.65
N LYS A 54 -11.45 9.09 9.88
CA LYS A 54 -11.40 10.51 9.49
C LYS A 54 -11.51 10.68 7.97
N HIS A 55 -10.85 9.84 7.18
CA HIS A 55 -10.83 9.96 5.71
C HIS A 55 -12.00 9.24 5.03
N CYS A 56 -12.41 8.08 5.56
CA CYS A 56 -13.35 7.16 4.91
C CYS A 56 -14.64 6.93 5.72
N GLY A 57 -14.85 7.63 6.85
CA GLY A 57 -15.98 7.37 7.75
C GLY A 57 -17.34 7.40 7.06
N HIS A 58 -17.59 8.41 6.21
CA HIS A 58 -18.84 8.51 5.47
C HIS A 58 -19.07 7.33 4.51
N LEU A 59 -18.01 6.82 3.88
CA LEU A 59 -18.08 5.65 3.00
C LEU A 59 -18.34 4.37 3.80
N LEU A 60 -17.67 4.20 4.94
CA LEU A 60 -17.83 3.05 5.82
C LEU A 60 -19.27 2.95 6.35
N GLU A 61 -19.86 4.09 6.74
CA GLU A 61 -21.26 4.17 7.16
C GLU A 61 -22.22 3.77 6.03
N LYS A 62 -22.03 4.33 4.83
CA LYS A 62 -22.87 4.02 3.66
C LYS A 62 -22.82 2.54 3.28
N MET A 63 -21.65 1.91 3.44
CA MET A 63 -21.44 0.48 3.19
C MET A 63 -21.79 -0.41 4.38
N ARG A 64 -22.19 0.17 5.53
CA ARG A 64 -22.47 -0.54 6.80
C ARG A 64 -21.29 -1.40 7.27
N ILE A 65 -20.07 -0.91 7.09
CA ILE A 65 -18.83 -1.57 7.50
C ILE A 65 -18.40 -1.03 8.87
N SER A 66 -18.18 -1.94 9.83
CA SER A 66 -17.62 -1.62 11.15
C SER A 66 -16.20 -2.17 11.26
N LEU A 67 -15.23 -1.27 11.43
CA LEU A 67 -13.82 -1.64 11.62
C LEU A 67 -13.58 -2.11 13.05
N LYS A 68 -13.27 -3.40 13.23
CA LYS A 68 -12.89 -4.01 14.51
C LYS A 68 -11.39 -4.26 14.66
N ILE A 69 -10.60 -3.65 13.78
CA ILE A 69 -9.14 -3.76 13.74
C ILE A 69 -8.50 -2.48 14.31
N PRO A 70 -7.26 -2.55 14.84
CA PRO A 70 -6.56 -1.38 15.38
C PRO A 70 -6.05 -0.42 14.29
N GLY A 71 -5.84 -0.93 13.08
CA GLY A 71 -5.41 -0.15 11.91
C GLY A 71 -4.99 -1.08 10.77
N LEU A 72 -4.32 -0.51 9.76
CA LEU A 72 -3.77 -1.21 8.61
C LEU A 72 -2.25 -1.01 8.56
N LEU A 73 -1.49 -2.06 8.25
CA LEU A 73 -0.05 -1.96 8.02
C LEU A 73 0.24 -2.13 6.53
N PHE A 74 0.65 -1.05 5.87
CA PHE A 74 1.04 -1.09 4.46
C PHE A 74 2.53 -1.45 4.32
N ILE A 75 2.83 -2.30 3.35
CA ILE A 75 4.17 -2.65 2.90
C ILE A 75 4.31 -2.13 1.48
N ASP A 76 5.21 -1.17 1.30
CA ASP A 76 5.59 -0.67 -0.01
C ASP A 76 6.66 -1.57 -0.61
N THR A 77 6.45 -2.01 -1.85
CA THR A 77 7.39 -2.90 -2.54
C THR A 77 7.89 -2.30 -3.84
N PRO A 78 9.18 -2.51 -4.16
CA PRO A 78 9.75 -2.06 -5.43
C PRO A 78 9.10 -2.77 -6.63
N GLY A 79 8.79 -2.01 -7.68
CA GLY A 79 8.18 -2.53 -8.91
C GLY A 79 9.16 -3.10 -9.93
N HIS A 80 10.45 -2.76 -9.83
CA HIS A 80 11.44 -3.14 -10.84
C HIS A 80 11.72 -4.65 -10.81
N GLU A 81 11.87 -5.26 -11.98
CA GLU A 81 12.08 -6.70 -12.16
C GLU A 81 13.29 -7.21 -11.36
N ALA A 82 14.35 -6.39 -11.30
CA ALA A 82 15.54 -6.64 -10.48
C ALA A 82 15.25 -6.84 -8.98
N PHE A 83 14.08 -6.41 -8.47
CA PHE A 83 13.67 -6.56 -7.07
C PHE A 83 12.58 -7.61 -6.84
N THR A 84 12.45 -8.59 -7.75
CA THR A 84 11.55 -9.75 -7.63
C THR A 84 11.65 -10.45 -6.26
N THR A 85 12.85 -10.59 -5.69
CA THR A 85 13.06 -11.19 -4.36
C THR A 85 12.36 -10.39 -3.24
N LEU A 86 12.39 -9.05 -3.32
CA LEU A 86 11.74 -8.18 -2.34
C LEU A 86 10.21 -8.23 -2.47
N ARG A 87 9.68 -8.30 -3.69
CA ARG A 87 8.24 -8.57 -3.93
C ARG A 87 7.79 -9.91 -3.38
N LYS A 88 8.55 -10.98 -3.63
CA LYS A 88 8.24 -12.32 -3.07
C LYS A 88 8.19 -12.29 -1.55
N ARG A 89 9.12 -11.58 -0.91
CA ARG A 89 9.16 -11.42 0.54
C ARG A 89 7.97 -10.61 1.07
N GLY A 90 7.64 -9.49 0.42
CA GLY A 90 6.49 -8.65 0.79
C GLY A 90 5.15 -9.38 0.62
N GLY A 91 5.00 -10.15 -0.46
CA GLY A 91 3.81 -10.96 -0.71
C GLY A 91 3.64 -12.12 0.27
N ALA A 92 4.73 -12.79 0.66
CA ALA A 92 4.66 -13.95 1.57
C ALA A 92 4.18 -13.60 2.99
N ILE A 93 4.37 -12.34 3.42
CA ILE A 93 3.97 -11.86 4.75
C ILE A 93 2.63 -11.13 4.76
N ALA A 94 2.07 -10.84 3.58
CA ALA A 94 0.87 -10.01 3.45
C ALA A 94 -0.41 -10.82 3.64
N ASP A 95 -1.38 -10.22 4.31
CA ASP A 95 -2.74 -10.74 4.42
C ASP A 95 -3.58 -10.35 3.20
N LEU A 96 -3.30 -9.18 2.59
CA LEU A 96 -3.96 -8.66 1.40
C LEU A 96 -2.96 -7.99 0.46
N ALA A 97 -3.29 -7.96 -0.84
CA ALA A 97 -2.53 -7.25 -1.86
C ALA A 97 -3.41 -6.21 -2.59
N ILE A 98 -2.84 -5.05 -2.89
CA ILE A 98 -3.40 -4.03 -3.77
C ILE A 98 -2.57 -4.06 -5.06
N LEU A 99 -3.19 -4.50 -6.16
CA LEU A 99 -2.59 -4.43 -7.49
C LEU A 99 -2.90 -3.07 -8.11
N VAL A 100 -1.88 -2.25 -8.28
CA VAL A 100 -1.98 -0.95 -8.94
C VAL A 100 -1.70 -1.14 -10.43
N VAL A 101 -2.65 -0.66 -11.24
CA VAL A 101 -2.61 -0.71 -12.71
C VAL A 101 -2.82 0.70 -13.22
N ASP A 102 -1.90 1.17 -14.07
CA ASP A 102 -2.10 2.44 -14.77
C ASP A 102 -3.27 2.32 -15.77
N ALA A 103 -4.23 3.23 -15.68
CA ALA A 103 -5.41 3.23 -16.55
C ALA A 103 -5.09 3.55 -18.03
N GLN A 104 -4.00 4.26 -18.29
CA GLN A 104 -3.53 4.59 -19.64
C GLN A 104 -2.72 3.45 -20.26
N GLU A 105 -1.85 2.82 -19.47
CA GLU A 105 -1.00 1.73 -19.98
C GLU A 105 -1.65 0.35 -19.92
N GLY A 106 -2.60 0.15 -19.01
CA GLY A 106 -3.23 -1.13 -18.75
C GLY A 106 -2.27 -2.14 -18.11
N PHE A 107 -2.50 -3.42 -18.43
CA PHE A 107 -1.73 -4.53 -17.85
C PHE A 107 -0.31 -4.57 -18.42
N LYS A 108 0.68 -4.71 -17.54
CA LYS A 108 2.10 -4.84 -17.88
C LYS A 108 2.73 -6.03 -17.16
N PRO A 109 3.82 -6.61 -17.72
CA PRO A 109 4.56 -7.71 -17.09
C PRO A 109 5.18 -7.37 -15.73
#